data_AF-A0A0M0BTV0-F1
#
_entry.id   AF-A0A0M0BTV0-F1
#
_cell.length_a   1.000
_cell.length_b   1.000
_cell.length_c   1.000
_cell.angle_alpha   90.00
_cell.angle_beta   90.00
_cell.angle_gamma   90.00
#
_symmetry.space_group_name_H-M   'P 1'
#
loop_
_entity.id
_entity.type
_entity.pdbx_description
1 polymer ?
#
loop_
_entity_poly.entity_id
_entity_poly.type
_entity_poly.pdbx_seq_one_letter_code
_entity_poly.pdbx_strand_id
1 'polypeptide(L)'
;MDVIDLYLFNLLITIAMFLVLIFRAWIELKNYKIMWEEANTRSELEAIKELIKAEEGLFSKIEGGPELYALLVKAFKIEED
;
A
#
# COMPACT_ATOMS: atom_id res chain seq x y z
N MET A 1 -19.61 49.00 -6.87
CA MET A 1 -18.39 48.18 -6.88
C MET A 1 -17.33 49.00 -7.57
N ASP A 2 -16.32 49.35 -6.81
CA ASP A 2 -15.14 50.01 -7.35
C ASP A 2 -14.28 48.98 -8.10
N VAL A 3 -13.38 49.44 -8.97
CA VAL A 3 -12.49 48.57 -9.74
C VAL A 3 -11.61 47.71 -8.80
N ILE A 4 -11.29 48.24 -7.63
CA ILE A 4 -10.54 47.55 -6.56
C ILE A 4 -11.31 46.33 -6.05
N ASP A 5 -12.63 46.43 -5.87
CA ASP A 5 -13.47 45.32 -5.40
C ASP A 5 -13.41 44.14 -6.38
N LEU A 6 -13.41 44.43 -7.68
CA LEU A 6 -13.33 43.43 -8.74
C LEU A 6 -11.99 42.67 -8.71
N TYR A 7 -10.87 43.38 -8.55
CA TYR A 7 -9.55 42.75 -8.42
C TYR A 7 -9.44 41.89 -7.17
N LEU A 8 -10.01 42.36 -6.04
CA LEU A 8 -10.02 41.60 -4.79
C LEU A 8 -10.83 40.31 -4.92
N PHE A 9 -11.98 40.37 -5.60
CA PHE A 9 -12.82 39.20 -5.85
C PHE A 9 -12.13 38.19 -6.78
N ASN A 10 -11.43 38.67 -7.81
CA ASN A 10 -10.65 37.80 -8.70
C ASN A 10 -9.52 37.08 -7.96
N LEU A 11 -8.82 37.80 -7.07
CA LEU A 11 -7.79 37.23 -6.21
C LEU A 11 -8.38 36.16 -5.28
N LEU A 12 -9.52 36.43 -4.65
CA LEU A 12 -10.22 35.47 -3.79
C LEU A 12 -10.62 34.20 -4.55
N ILE A 13 -11.18 34.34 -5.75
CA ILE A 13 -11.55 33.20 -6.61
C ILE A 13 -10.31 32.39 -6.99
N THR A 14 -9.21 33.07 -7.31
CA THR A 14 -7.94 32.42 -7.66
C THR A 14 -7.41 31.61 -6.47
N ILE A 15 -7.39 32.20 -5.27
CA ILE A 15 -6.98 31.50 -4.03
C ILE A 15 -7.90 30.30 -3.77
N ALA A 16 -9.21 30.47 -3.91
CA ALA A 16 -10.17 29.38 -3.75
C ALA A 16 -9.91 28.23 -4.72
N MET A 17 -9.63 28.53 -5.99
CA MET A 17 -9.27 27.53 -7.00
C MET A 17 -8.00 26.75 -6.60
N PHE A 18 -6.96 27.45 -6.14
CA PHE A 18 -5.74 26.80 -5.66
C PHE A 18 -5.98 25.90 -4.44
N LEU A 19 -6.80 26.35 -3.47
CA LEU A 19 -7.14 25.54 -2.30
C LEU A 19 -7.81 24.22 -2.70
N VAL A 20 -8.74 24.27 -3.67
CA VAL A 20 -9.39 23.04 -4.18
C VAL A 20 -8.38 22.11 -4.84
N LEU A 21 -7.45 22.64 -5.64
CA LEU A 21 -6.42 21.82 -6.29
C LEU A 21 -5.46 21.17 -5.29
N ILE A 22 -5.02 21.93 -4.28
CA ILE A 22 -4.16 21.41 -3.20
C ILE A 22 -4.90 20.31 -2.44
N PHE A 23 -6.17 20.53 -2.09
CA PHE A 23 -6.96 19.53 -1.39
C PHE A 23 -7.15 18.25 -2.21
N ARG A 24 -7.42 18.38 -3.52
CA ARG A 24 -7.53 17.25 -4.45
C ARG A 24 -6.22 16.46 -4.50
N ALA A 25 -5.08 17.14 -4.68
CA ALA A 25 -3.76 16.50 -4.72
C ALA A 25 -3.42 15.81 -3.38
N TRP A 26 -3.83 16.40 -2.27
CA TRP A 26 -3.61 15.81 -0.94
C TRP A 26 -4.41 14.52 -0.74
N ILE A 27 -5.67 14.48 -1.17
CA ILE A 27 -6.48 13.26 -1.16
C ILE A 27 -5.87 12.19 -2.06
N GLU A 28 -5.47 12.57 -3.27
CA GLU A 28 -4.85 11.66 -4.24
C GLU A 28 -3.58 11.02 -3.69
N LEU A 29 -2.72 11.82 -3.04
CA LEU A 29 -1.51 11.33 -2.37
C LEU A 29 -1.82 10.36 -1.23
N LYS A 30 -2.83 10.66 -0.40
CA LYS A 30 -3.25 9.75 0.68
C LYS A 30 -3.76 8.42 0.14
N ASN A 31 -4.58 8.44 -0.90
CA ASN A 31 -5.08 7.23 -1.54
C ASN A 31 -3.95 6.42 -2.16
N TYR A 32 -3.00 7.08 -2.83
CA TYR A 32 -1.84 6.41 -3.39
C TYR A 32 -1.00 5.72 -2.32
N LYS A 33 -0.77 6.37 -1.17
CA LYS A 33 -0.01 5.76 -0.07
C LYS A 33 -0.68 4.50 0.47
N ILE A 34 -2.00 4.52 0.65
CA ILE A 34 -2.76 3.34 1.12
C ILE A 34 -2.69 2.21 0.09
N MET A 35 -2.94 2.51 -1.18
CA MET A 35 -2.82 1.53 -2.26
C MET A 35 -1.41 0.94 -2.38
N TRP A 36 -0.39 1.77 -2.19
CA TRP A 36 1.01 1.34 -2.22
C TRP A 36 1.35 0.41 -1.04
N GLU A 37 0.89 0.73 0.17
CA GLU A 37 1.09 -0.09 1.36
C GLU A 37 0.39 -1.46 1.22
N GLU A 38 -0.83 -1.49 0.67
CA GLU A 38 -1.53 -2.73 0.35
C GLU A 38 -0.82 -3.55 -0.75
N ALA A 39 -0.33 -2.89 -1.81
CA ALA A 39 0.40 -3.56 -2.89
C ALA A 39 1.73 -4.16 -2.38
N ASN A 40 2.45 -3.40 -1.56
CA ASN A 40 3.71 -3.87 -0.98
C ASN A 40 3.48 -5.03 0.00
N THR A 41 2.41 -4.99 0.80
CA THR A 41 2.02 -6.10 1.68
C THR A 41 1.75 -7.38 0.88
N ARG A 42 1.09 -7.27 -0.28
CA ARG A 42 0.85 -8.41 -1.17
C ARG A 42 2.16 -8.95 -1.75
N SER A 43 3.05 -8.07 -2.23
CA SER A 43 4.34 -8.47 -2.79
C SER A 43 5.25 -9.14 -1.75
N GLU A 44 5.29 -8.63 -0.52
CA GLU A 44 6.07 -9.22 0.57
C GLU A 44 5.52 -10.59 0.99
N LEU A 45 4.20 -10.71 1.09
CA LEU A 45 3.55 -12.00 1.37
C LEU A 45 3.85 -13.02 0.28
N GLU A 46 3.79 -12.61 -0.99
CA GLU A 46 4.07 -13.49 -2.13
C GLU A 46 5.53 -13.97 -2.16
N ALA A 47 6.49 -13.07 -1.90
CA ALA A 47 7.89 -13.43 -1.76
C ALA A 47 8.13 -14.42 -0.60
N ILE A 48 7.46 -14.23 0.55
CA ILE A 48 7.55 -15.16 1.68
C ILE A 48 6.96 -16.54 1.32
N LYS A 49 5.86 -16.59 0.57
CA LYS A 49 5.27 -17.86 0.10
C LYS A 49 6.23 -18.62 -0.82
N GLU A 50 6.86 -17.94 -1.77
CA GLU A 50 7.85 -18.56 -2.65
C GLU A 50 9.08 -19.05 -1.87
N LEU A 51 9.55 -18.27 -0.89
CA LEU A 51 10.67 -18.67 -0.03
C LEU A 51 10.34 -19.93 0.77
N ILE A 52 9.17 -20.00 1.39
CA ILE A 52 8.74 -21.18 2.17
C ILE A 52 8.72 -22.42 1.25
N LYS A 53 8.12 -22.31 0.05
CA LYS A 53 8.11 -23.42 -0.93
C LYS A 53 9.52 -23.84 -1.36
N ALA A 54 10.43 -22.89 -1.58
CA ALA A 54 11.80 -23.18 -1.98
C ALA A 54 12.63 -23.84 -0.86
N GLU A 55 12.36 -23.52 0.40
CA GLU A 55 13.09 -24.04 1.56
C GLU A 55 12.48 -25.32 2.17
N GLU A 56 11.43 -25.89 1.59
CA GLU A 56 10.85 -27.18 2.02
C GLU A 56 11.92 -28.28 2.20
N GLY A 57 12.88 -28.34 1.27
CA GLY A 57 14.01 -29.28 1.31
C GLY A 57 15.02 -29.04 2.44
N LEU A 58 15.03 -27.85 3.05
CA LEU A 58 15.84 -27.54 4.24
C LEU A 58 15.06 -27.88 5.52
N PHE A 59 13.76 -27.60 5.56
CA PHE A 59 12.91 -27.95 6.70
C PHE A 59 12.82 -29.46 6.92
N SER A 60 12.80 -30.25 5.85
CA SER A 60 12.80 -31.73 5.94
C SER A 60 14.08 -32.34 6.52
N LYS A 61 15.19 -31.59 6.60
CA LYS A 61 16.48 -32.06 7.12
C LYS A 61 16.72 -31.75 8.60
N ILE A 62 15.81 -31.01 9.23
CA ILE A 62 15.92 -30.55 10.62
C ILE A 62 14.91 -31.34 11.46
N GLU A 63 15.30 -31.80 12.66
CA GLU A 63 14.35 -32.40 13.61
C GLU A 63 13.24 -31.40 13.97
N GLY A 64 11.97 -31.81 13.77
CA GLY A 64 10.80 -30.94 13.94
C GLY A 64 10.58 -29.93 12.81
N GLY A 65 11.44 -29.87 11.80
CA GLY A 65 11.28 -28.99 10.65
C GLY A 65 10.04 -29.26 9.78
N PRO A 66 9.57 -30.52 9.60
CA PRO A 66 8.29 -30.78 8.92
C PRO A 66 7.07 -30.17 9.63
N GLU A 67 7.08 -30.13 10.96
CA GLU A 67 6.00 -29.52 11.76
C GLU A 67 6.06 -27.99 11.67
N LEU A 68 7.27 -27.42 11.66
CA LEU A 68 7.50 -26.00 11.43
C LEU A 68 7.01 -25.58 10.04
N TYR A 69 7.31 -26.37 9.01
CA TYR A 69 6.85 -26.13 7.65
C TYR A 69 5.32 -26.16 7.57
N ALA A 70 4.67 -27.17 8.14
CA ALA A 70 3.20 -27.27 8.16
C ALA A 70 2.54 -26.08 8.90
N LEU A 71 3.15 -25.59 9.97
CA LEU A 71 2.69 -24.39 10.68
C LEU A 71 2.84 -23.14 9.82
N LEU A 72 3.94 -22.98 9.09
CA LEU A 72 4.18 -21.85 8.20
C LEU A 72 3.23 -21.86 6.99
N VAL A 73 3.03 -23.00 6.34
CA VAL A 73 2.05 -23.19 5.25
C VAL A 73 0.65 -22.79 5.71
N LYS A 74 0.24 -23.22 6.92
CA LYS A 74 -1.06 -22.87 7.50
C LYS A 74 -1.17 -21.40 7.89
N ALA A 75 -0.11 -20.81 8.46
CA ALA A 75 -0.08 -19.40 8.86
C ALA A 75 -0.20 -18.47 7.65
N PHE A 76 0.44 -18.81 6.53
CA PHE A 76 0.43 -18.01 5.30
C PHE A 76 -0.68 -18.40 4.31
N LYS A 77 -1.56 -19.35 4.66
CA LYS A 77 -2.63 -19.88 3.80
C LYS A 77 -2.10 -20.20 2.40
N ILE A 78 -1.01 -20.93 2.36
CA ILE A 78 -0.43 -21.39 1.09
C ILE A 78 -1.35 -22.51 0.61
N GLU A 79 -1.98 -22.31 -0.55
CA GLU A 79 -2.65 -23.41 -1.25
C GLU A 79 -1.55 -24.35 -1.76
N GLU A 80 -1.49 -25.53 -1.15
CA GLU A 80 -0.73 -26.66 -1.69
C GLU A 80 -1.59 -27.25 -2.81
N ASP A 81 -1.21 -26.97 -4.07
CA ASP A 81 -1.74 -27.62 -5.27
C ASP A 81 -1.22 -29.06 -5.39
#